data_AF-A0A5K1F6V1-F1
#
_entry.id   AF-A0A5K1F6V1-F1
#
_cell.length_a   1.000
_cell.length_b   1.000
_cell.length_c   1.000
_cell.angle_alpha   90.00
_cell.angle_beta   90.00
_cell.angle_gamma   90.00
#
_symmetry.space_group_name_H-M   'P 1'
#
loop_
_entity.id
_entity.type
_entity.pdbx_description
1 polymer ?
#
loop_
_entity_poly.entity_id
_entity_poly.type
_entity_poly.pdbx_seq_one_letter_code
_entity_poly.pdbx_strand_id
1 'polypeptide(L)' 'VSVTSEDSRAVESKGIGRKIMDKVQQTYSSELSQKDFAYDGEKSLFTYGELPKKTLNFTVILERSNGRG' A
#
# COMPACT_ATOMS: atom_id res chain seq x y z
N VAL A 1 6.54 -8.04 -0.81
CA VAL A 1 5.20 -7.47 -1.07
C VAL A 1 4.80 -7.81 -2.50
N SER A 2 3.61 -8.34 -2.70
CA SER A 2 3.05 -8.64 -4.03
C SER A 2 1.81 -7.79 -4.22
N VAL A 3 1.75 -7.04 -5.31
CA VAL A 3 0.62 -6.17 -5.65
C VAL A 3 0.01 -6.69 -6.94
N THR A 4 -1.30 -6.96 -6.90
CA THR A 4 -2.10 -7.28 -8.08
C THR A 4 -3.15 -6.19 -8.26
N SER A 5 -3.53 -5.89 -9.51
CA SER A 5 -4.68 -5.05 -9.80
C SER A 5 -5.51 -5.66 -10.91
N GLU A 6 -6.81 -5.49 -10.79
CA GLU A 6 -7.77 -5.89 -11.82
C GLU A 6 -7.67 -4.97 -13.06
N ASP A 7 -7.35 -3.68 -12.88
CA ASP A 7 -7.04 -2.75 -13.97
C ASP A 7 -5.55 -2.86 -14.33
N SER A 8 -5.23 -3.69 -15.32
CA SER A 8 -3.84 -3.96 -15.77
C SER A 8 -3.09 -2.70 -16.22
N ARG A 9 -3.78 -1.56 -16.41
CA ARG A 9 -3.22 -0.29 -16.89
C ARG A 9 -2.79 0.65 -15.77
N ALA A 10 -3.17 0.41 -14.51
CA ALA A 10 -2.87 1.32 -13.40
C ALA A 10 -1.52 1.03 -12.73
N VAL A 11 -1.11 -0.25 -12.65
CA VAL A 11 0.00 -0.71 -11.80
C VAL A 11 1.39 -0.34 -12.34
N GLU A 12 1.48 0.09 -13.59
CA GLU A 12 2.77 0.44 -14.22
C GLU A 12 3.15 1.93 -14.02
N SER A 13 2.31 2.72 -13.36
CA SER A 13 2.68 4.10 -13.03
C SER A 13 3.79 4.13 -11.98
N LYS A 14 4.95 4.71 -12.33
CA LYS A 14 6.04 4.99 -11.40
C LYS A 14 5.51 5.57 -10.09
N GLY A 15 5.79 4.90 -8.97
CA GLY A 15 5.40 5.34 -7.63
C GLY A 15 4.00 4.92 -7.17
N ILE A 16 3.25 4.12 -7.95
CA ILE A 16 1.94 3.62 -7.49
C ILE A 16 2.05 2.73 -6.26
N GLY A 17 3.12 1.96 -6.12
CA GLY A 17 3.39 1.16 -4.90
C GLY A 17 3.37 2.03 -3.65
N ARG A 18 3.98 3.23 -3.69
CA ARG A 18 3.96 4.16 -2.56
C ARG A 18 2.56 4.69 -2.26
N LYS A 19 1.75 4.97 -3.29
CA LYS A 19 0.33 5.36 -3.11
C LYS A 19 -0.51 4.24 -2.49
N ILE A 20 -0.32 3.01 -2.94
CA ILE A 20 -0.97 1.82 -2.38
C ILE A 20 -0.63 1.70 -0.91
N MET A 21 0.66 1.76 -0.60
CA MET A 21 1.14 1.63 0.77
C MET A 21 0.62 2.74 1.68
N ASP A 22 0.66 4.00 1.25
CA ASP A 22 0.07 5.12 1.98
C ASP A 22 -1.42 4.88 2.28
N LYS A 23 -2.17 4.41 1.28
CA LYS A 23 -3.60 4.10 1.44
C LYS A 23 -3.83 2.93 2.39
N VAL A 24 -2.99 1.89 2.34
CA VAL A 24 -3.04 0.77 3.29
C VAL A 24 -2.84 1.27 4.71
N GLN A 25 -1.83 2.13 4.93
CA GLN A 25 -1.56 2.68 6.24
C GLN A 25 -2.72 3.54 6.76
N GLN A 26 -3.26 4.41 5.91
CA GLN A 26 -4.41 5.25 6.26
C GLN A 26 -5.66 4.43 6.60
N THR A 27 -5.96 3.39 5.79
CA THR A 27 -7.22 2.64 5.88
C THR A 27 -7.16 1.53 6.94
N TYR A 28 -5.99 0.90 7.10
CA TYR A 28 -5.78 -0.29 7.92
C TYR A 28 -4.79 -0.07 9.07
N SER A 29 -4.57 1.18 9.48
CA SER A 29 -3.68 1.51 10.63
C SER A 29 -4.00 0.66 11.87
N SER A 30 -5.28 0.46 12.20
CA SER A 30 -5.69 -0.37 13.33
C SER A 30 -5.27 -1.84 13.18
N GLU A 31 -5.41 -2.43 12.00
CA GLU A 31 -4.99 -3.82 11.72
C GLU A 31 -3.46 -3.97 11.74
N LEU A 32 -2.74 -2.89 11.44
CA LEU A 32 -1.29 -2.79 11.56
C LEU A 32 -0.85 -2.49 13.01
N SER A 33 -1.74 -2.59 14.00
CA SER A 33 -1.47 -2.24 15.40
C SER A 33 -0.98 -0.80 15.58
N GLN A 34 -1.47 0.10 14.72
CA GLN A 34 -1.07 1.50 14.64
C GLN A 34 0.43 1.69 14.43
N LYS A 35 1.12 0.69 13.85
CA LYS A 35 2.54 0.77 13.56
C LYS A 35 2.81 1.45 12.24
N ASP A 36 3.84 2.27 12.25
CA ASP A 36 4.44 2.80 11.04
C ASP A 36 5.28 1.76 10.31
N PHE A 37 5.29 1.89 8.99
CA PHE A 37 6.13 1.08 8.12
C PHE A 37 6.76 1.91 7.01
N ALA A 38 7.96 1.51 6.60
CA ALA A 38 8.67 2.06 5.46
C ALA A 38 8.55 1.11 4.27
N TYR A 39 8.27 1.66 3.10
CA TYR A 39 8.26 0.95 1.83
C TYR A 39 9.45 1.40 0.99
N ASP A 40 10.22 0.46 0.45
CA ASP A 40 11.42 0.74 -0.36
C ASP A 40 11.10 1.35 -1.74
N GLY A 41 9.83 1.38 -2.14
CA GLY A 41 9.39 1.85 -3.45
C GLY A 41 9.29 0.74 -4.49
N GLU A 42 9.64 -0.50 -4.13
CA GLU A 42 9.71 -1.62 -5.05
C GLU A 42 8.91 -2.83 -4.54
N LYS A 43 9.40 -3.54 -3.52
CA LYS A 43 8.79 -4.81 -3.06
C LYS A 43 8.93 -5.08 -1.58
N SER A 44 9.66 -4.26 -0.84
CA SER A 44 10.05 -4.55 0.53
C SER A 44 9.39 -3.55 1.47
N LEU A 45 8.86 -4.07 2.58
CA LEU A 45 8.21 -3.30 3.61
C LEU A 45 8.85 -3.61 4.95
N PHE A 46 9.18 -2.56 5.67
CA PHE A 46 9.91 -2.61 6.94
C PHE A 46 9.04 -1.97 8.01
N THR A 47 8.94 -2.60 9.17
CA THR A 47 8.15 -2.12 10.31
C THR A 47 9.04 -1.94 11.52
N TYR A 48 8.66 -1.03 12.42
CA TYR A 48 9.32 -0.93 13.73
C TYR A 48 8.77 -2.01 14.67
N GLY A 49 9.42 -3.18 14.64
CA GLY A 49 9.05 -4.37 15.40
C GLY A 49 8.08 -5.30 14.65
N GLU A 50 7.71 -6.38 15.32
CA GLU A 50 6.90 -7.44 14.71
C GLU A 50 5.45 -7.00 14.50
N LEU A 51 4.89 -7.34 13.34
CA LEU A 51 3.46 -7.19 13.07
C LEU A 51 2.67 -8.30 13.78
N PRO A 52 1.39 -8.06 14.11
CA PRO A 52 0.56 -9.05 14.81
C PRO A 52 0.33 -10.34 14.01
N LYS A 53 0.52 -10.31 12.68
CA LYS A 53 0.38 -11.45 11.78
C LYS A 53 1.58 -11.53 10.84
N LYS A 54 2.01 -12.76 10.54
CA LYS A 54 3.09 -13.05 9.59
C LYS A 54 2.72 -12.71 8.13
N THR A 55 1.44 -12.81 7.79
CA THR A 55 0.90 -12.49 6.46
C THR A 55 -0.35 -11.64 6.62
N LEU A 56 -0.42 -10.54 5.87
CA LEU A 56 -1.55 -9.62 5.83
C LEU A 56 -1.93 -9.36 4.37
N ASN A 57 -3.22 -9.48 4.05
CA ASN A 57 -3.75 -9.21 2.72
C ASN A 57 -4.69 -8.02 2.81
N PHE A 58 -4.42 -6.98 2.02
CA PHE A 58 -5.19 -5.75 2.01
C PHE A 58 -5.73 -5.47 0.61
N THR A 59 -6.91 -4.85 0.54
CA THR A 59 -7.49 -4.35 -0.71
C THR A 59 -7.62 -2.84 -0.57
N VAL A 60 -7.06 -2.08 -1.50
CA VAL A 60 -7.19 -0.61 -1.50
C VAL A 60 -7.74 -0.14 -2.82
N ILE A 61 -8.61 0.86 -2.75
CA ILE A 61 -9.14 1.56 -3.91
C ILE A 61 -8.33 2.85 -4.06
N LEU A 62 -7.62 2.98 -5.18
CA LEU A 62 -6.92 4.21 -5.54
C LEU A 62 -7.78 5.01 -6.50
N GLU A 63 -8.25 6.17 -6.05
CA GLU A 63 -8.90 7.11 -6.96
C GLU A 63 -7.83 7.77 -7.84
N ARG A 64 -8.02 7.71 -9.16
CA ARG A 64 -7.29 8.61 -10.07
C ARG A 64 -7.87 10.00 -9.84
N SER A 65 -7.07 10.94 -9.33
CA SER A 65 -7.41 12.36 -9.41
C SER A 65 -7.57 12.69 -10.90
N ASN A 66 -8.81 12.68 -11.37
CA ASN A 66 -9.14 13.07 -12.72
C ASN A 66 -8.87 14.57 -12.78
N GLY A 67 -7.72 14.96 -13.33
CA GLY A 67 -7.35 16.37 -13.48
C GLY A 67 -8.48 17.13 -14.17
N ARG A 68 -9.25 17.87 -13.37
CA ARG A 68 -10.10 18.96 -13.80
C ARG A 68 -9.53 20.19 -13.13
N GLY A 69 -8.85 21.00 -13.93
CA GLY A 69 -8.18 22.24 -13.55
C GLY A 69 -7.25 22.65 -14.66
#